data_AF-A0A6I2MD93-F1
#
_entry.id   AF-A0A6I2MD93-F1
#
_cell.length_a   1.000
_cell.length_b   1.000
_cell.length_c   1.000
_cell.angle_alpha   90.00
_cell.angle_beta   90.00
_cell.angle_gamma   90.00
#
_symmetry.space_group_name_H-M   'P 1'
#
loop_
_entity.id
_entity.type
_entity.pdbx_description
1 polymer ?
#
loop_
_entity_poly.entity_id
_entity_poly.type
_entity_poly.pdbx_seq_one_letter_code
_entity_poly.pdbx_strand_id
1 'polypeptide(L)'
;MEKQRDYRFHLYLRGIILMGFTMLLFKLIITGDIQNFIAPRMLPFIYFAVITFLLLGVVQIWRSGSKNEEEIYCNCGFDHSGKSSPIQSIIIYAMFIFPVVTGFVFPDVVLDSSIAAKRGFKTGLSQSQETAKNEEAPMDEDLADLYLQDPDEYMQQLEERVEEKSQSPESSPDVPLEHPDGFQIQAPPEEFYKELEAKMLKMKKIVLTEENYIAMTNIMDENPEKFAGKEVEMLGFVYREDGFKEDQFVVARFGLSCCVADASVYGTLASIDDGEKYQQDEWVKVSGIIKSVKYQDWVLPSVDIQSIEKIEQPKEPYVYEEY
;
A
#
# COMPACT_ATOMS: atom_id res chain seq x y z
N MET A 1 -5.25 8.13 -49.58
CA MET A 1 -3.95 7.45 -49.36
C MET A 1 -3.29 7.87 -48.06
N GLU A 2 -3.20 9.17 -47.72
CA GLU A 2 -2.62 9.60 -46.41
C GLU A 2 -3.39 9.06 -45.20
N LYS A 3 -4.72 9.24 -45.16
CA LYS A 3 -5.58 8.79 -44.04
C LYS A 3 -5.50 7.28 -43.73
N GLN A 4 -5.22 6.46 -44.75
CA GLN A 4 -5.08 5.00 -44.64
C GLN A 4 -3.68 4.60 -44.11
N ARG A 5 -2.64 5.38 -44.43
CA ARG A 5 -1.28 5.17 -43.94
C ARG A 5 -1.18 5.50 -42.45
N ASP A 6 -1.87 6.55 -42.01
CA ASP A 6 -1.88 6.99 -40.62
C ASP A 6 -2.55 5.94 -39.71
N TYR A 7 -3.69 5.36 -40.15
CA TYR A 7 -4.38 4.32 -39.38
C TYR A 7 -3.53 3.05 -39.15
N ARG A 8 -2.87 2.55 -40.19
CA ARG A 8 -2.00 1.37 -40.09
C ARG A 8 -0.79 1.62 -39.19
N PHE A 9 -0.23 2.83 -39.25
CA PHE A 9 0.84 3.27 -38.36
C PHE A 9 0.39 3.31 -36.90
N HIS A 10 -0.81 3.83 -36.61
CA HIS A 10 -1.37 3.82 -35.26
C HIS A 10 -1.61 2.41 -34.72
N LEU A 11 -2.14 1.48 -35.53
CA LEU A 11 -2.30 0.07 -35.15
C LEU A 11 -0.95 -0.60 -34.86
N TYR A 12 0.05 -0.34 -35.69
CA TYR A 12 1.40 -0.86 -35.51
C TYR A 12 2.04 -0.34 -34.21
N LEU A 13 1.94 0.96 -33.96
CA LEU A 13 2.50 1.61 -32.78
C LEU A 13 1.83 1.12 -31.49
N ARG A 14 0.50 0.96 -31.48
CA ARG A 14 -0.23 0.37 -30.35
C ARG A 14 0.19 -1.08 -30.09
N GLY A 15 0.39 -1.87 -31.15
CA GLY A 15 0.92 -3.22 -31.05
C GLY A 15 2.33 -3.29 -30.44
N ILE A 16 3.23 -2.38 -30.84
CA ILE A 16 4.58 -2.26 -30.25
C ILE A 16 4.50 -1.91 -28.77
N ILE A 17 3.63 -0.96 -28.38
CA ILE A 17 3.48 -0.55 -26.98
C ILE A 17 2.99 -1.72 -26.12
N LEU A 18 1.98 -2.47 -26.59
CA LEU A 18 1.50 -3.67 -25.89
C LEU A 18 2.60 -4.72 -25.76
N MET A 19 3.38 -4.96 -26.81
CA MET A 19 4.54 -5.84 -26.75
C MET A 19 5.60 -5.36 -25.76
N GLY A 20 5.81 -4.04 -25.67
CA GLY A 20 6.69 -3.42 -24.69
C GLY A 20 6.25 -3.69 -23.25
N PHE A 21 4.96 -3.51 -22.94
CA PHE A 21 4.40 -3.85 -21.63
C PHE A 21 4.48 -5.36 -21.34
N THR A 22 4.17 -6.21 -22.31
CA THR A 22 4.32 -7.66 -22.17
C THR A 22 5.76 -8.03 -21.84
N MET A 23 6.74 -7.47 -22.55
CA MET A 23 8.16 -7.75 -22.32
C MET A 23 8.63 -7.23 -20.95
N LEU A 24 8.16 -6.05 -20.54
CA LEU A 24 8.46 -5.47 -19.23
C LEU A 24 7.91 -6.35 -18.11
N LEU A 25 6.63 -6.72 -18.16
CA LEU A 25 6.01 -7.58 -17.16
C LEU A 25 6.67 -8.96 -17.14
N PHE A 26 7.01 -9.51 -18.29
CA PHE A 26 7.73 -10.78 -18.39
C PHE A 26 9.13 -10.71 -17.78
N LYS A 27 9.87 -9.61 -17.98
CA LYS A 27 11.15 -9.34 -17.30
C LYS A 27 10.94 -9.41 -15.78
N LEU A 28 10.00 -8.63 -15.24
CA LEU A 28 9.75 -8.57 -13.78
C LEU A 28 9.32 -9.92 -13.17
N ILE A 29 8.55 -10.72 -13.92
CA ILE A 29 8.14 -12.06 -13.48
C ILE A 29 9.34 -13.01 -13.42
N ILE A 30 10.23 -12.98 -14.42
CA ILE A 30 11.40 -13.87 -14.47
C ILE A 30 12.44 -13.47 -13.43
N THR A 31 12.67 -12.18 -13.24
CA THR A 31 13.65 -11.70 -12.25
C THR A 31 13.15 -11.87 -10.82
N GLY A 32 11.83 -11.97 -10.61
CA GLY A 32 11.21 -12.02 -9.29
C GLY A 32 10.94 -10.63 -8.71
N ASP A 33 11.42 -9.57 -9.36
CA ASP A 33 11.27 -8.18 -8.92
C ASP A 33 9.80 -7.71 -8.95
N ILE A 34 8.89 -8.47 -9.53
CA ILE A 34 7.45 -8.18 -9.48
C ILE A 34 6.93 -8.05 -8.03
N GLN A 35 7.55 -8.77 -7.08
CA GLN A 35 7.23 -8.69 -5.65
C GLN A 35 7.66 -7.35 -5.04
N ASN A 36 8.54 -6.58 -5.70
CA ASN A 36 8.89 -5.22 -5.27
C ASN A 36 7.79 -4.19 -5.58
N PHE A 37 6.76 -4.57 -6.34
CA PHE A 37 5.68 -3.67 -6.76
C PHE A 37 4.29 -4.14 -6.34
N ILE A 38 4.06 -5.46 -6.26
CA ILE A 38 2.73 -6.05 -6.19
C ILE A 38 2.73 -7.23 -5.21
N ALA A 39 1.63 -7.40 -4.46
CA ALA A 39 1.45 -8.52 -3.54
C ALA A 39 1.31 -9.86 -4.29
N PRO A 40 1.83 -10.99 -3.75
CA PRO A 40 1.78 -12.30 -4.41
C PRO A 40 0.37 -12.76 -4.83
N ARG A 41 -0.65 -12.41 -4.04
CA ARG A 41 -2.06 -12.71 -4.34
C ARG A 41 -2.55 -12.12 -5.67
N MET A 42 -1.90 -11.06 -6.16
CA MET A 42 -2.26 -10.41 -7.42
C MET A 42 -1.56 -11.01 -8.66
N LEU A 43 -0.59 -11.92 -8.48
CA LEU A 43 0.13 -12.56 -9.58
C LEU A 43 -0.76 -13.26 -10.62
N PRO A 44 -1.87 -13.94 -10.25
CA PRO A 44 -2.77 -14.54 -11.24
C PRO A 44 -3.32 -13.52 -12.25
N PHE A 45 -3.65 -12.31 -11.80
CA PHE A 45 -4.14 -11.23 -12.67
C PHE A 45 -3.03 -10.69 -13.57
N ILE A 46 -1.80 -10.64 -13.07
CA ILE A 46 -0.63 -10.23 -13.88
C ILE A 46 -0.35 -11.26 -14.97
N TYR A 47 -0.39 -12.57 -14.69
CA TYR A 47 -0.25 -13.60 -15.71
C TYR A 47 -1.33 -13.50 -16.80
N PHE A 48 -2.58 -13.28 -16.38
CA PHE A 48 -3.68 -13.05 -17.31
C PHE A 48 -3.47 -11.80 -18.18
N ALA A 49 -2.99 -10.69 -17.59
CA ALA A 49 -2.68 -9.47 -18.30
C ALA A 49 -1.56 -9.67 -19.33
N VAL A 50 -0.47 -10.36 -18.97
CA VAL A 50 0.65 -10.68 -19.87
C VAL A 50 0.17 -11.45 -21.11
N ILE A 51 -0.63 -12.49 -20.91
CA ILE A 51 -1.18 -13.30 -22.01
C ILE A 51 -2.10 -12.45 -22.88
N THR A 52 -2.98 -11.65 -22.27
CA THR A 52 -3.92 -10.79 -22.98
C THR A 52 -3.20 -9.73 -23.82
N PHE A 53 -2.23 -9.03 -23.24
CA PHE A 53 -1.43 -8.02 -23.95
C PHE A 53 -0.60 -8.63 -25.06
N LEU A 54 -0.05 -9.84 -24.86
CA LEU A 54 0.67 -10.56 -25.90
C LEU A 54 -0.25 -10.86 -27.10
N LEU A 55 -1.42 -11.44 -26.86
CA LEU A 55 -2.39 -11.79 -27.91
C LEU A 55 -2.87 -10.53 -28.66
N LEU A 56 -3.27 -9.48 -27.94
CA LEU A 56 -3.70 -8.23 -28.55
C LEU A 56 -2.57 -7.54 -29.32
N GLY A 57 -1.35 -7.58 -28.80
CA GLY A 57 -0.16 -7.07 -29.46
C GLY A 57 0.11 -7.78 -30.80
N VAL A 58 0.10 -9.12 -30.81
CA VAL A 58 0.30 -9.92 -32.03
C VAL A 58 -0.78 -9.62 -33.06
N VAL A 59 -2.06 -9.61 -32.65
CA VAL A 59 -3.19 -9.36 -33.55
C VAL A 59 -3.11 -7.96 -34.16
N GLN A 60 -2.76 -6.92 -33.37
CA GLN A 60 -2.64 -5.56 -33.88
C GLN A 60 -1.48 -5.39 -34.87
N ILE A 61 -0.33 -6.01 -34.60
CA ILE A 61 0.82 -6.00 -35.52
C ILE A 61 0.49 -6.74 -36.81
N TRP A 62 -0.11 -7.93 -36.70
CA TRP A 62 -0.49 -8.73 -37.88
C TRP A 62 -1.56 -8.01 -38.72
N ARG A 63 -2.58 -7.43 -38.09
CA ARG A 63 -3.63 -6.69 -38.80
C ARG A 63 -3.10 -5.43 -39.47
N SER A 64 -2.11 -4.75 -38.89
CA SER A 64 -1.46 -3.61 -39.54
C SER A 64 -0.80 -3.98 -40.88
N GLY A 65 -0.37 -5.24 -41.04
CA GLY A 65 0.16 -5.79 -42.28
C GLY A 65 -0.89 -6.23 -43.31
N SER A 66 -2.13 -6.49 -42.90
CA SER A 66 -3.19 -7.01 -43.77
C SER A 66 -3.79 -5.92 -44.68
N LYS A 67 -4.21 -6.32 -45.89
CA LYS A 67 -4.92 -5.44 -46.85
C LYS A 67 -6.43 -5.38 -46.64
N ASN A 68 -6.97 -6.20 -45.74
CA ASN A 68 -8.42 -6.28 -45.51
C ASN A 68 -8.83 -5.21 -44.49
N GLU A 69 -9.62 -4.24 -44.95
CA GLU A 69 -10.22 -3.19 -44.13
C GLU A 69 -11.57 -3.67 -43.59
N GLU A 70 -11.57 -4.27 -42.40
CA GLU A 70 -12.78 -4.30 -41.60
C GLU A 70 -12.76 -3.10 -40.64
N GLU A 71 -13.64 -2.14 -40.90
CA GLU A 71 -13.89 -0.95 -40.08
C GLU A 71 -14.41 -1.36 -38.71
N ILE A 72 -13.51 -1.75 -37.80
CA ILE A 72 -13.85 -1.75 -36.38
C ILE A 72 -13.63 -0.33 -35.88
N TYR A 73 -14.75 0.40 -35.73
CA TYR A 73 -14.84 1.62 -34.92
C TYR A 73 -14.43 1.26 -33.50
N CYS A 74 -13.14 1.41 -33.18
CA CYS A 74 -12.70 1.34 -31.79
C CYS A 74 -13.20 2.61 -31.09
N ASN A 75 -14.28 2.46 -30.33
CA ASN A 75 -14.90 3.45 -29.45
C ASN A 75 -13.97 3.78 -28.27
N CYS A 76 -12.81 4.35 -28.56
CA CYS A 76 -11.92 4.93 -27.55
C CYS A 76 -12.30 6.40 -27.37
N GLY A 77 -13.51 6.69 -26.87
CA GLY A 77 -13.93 7.91 -26.14
C GLY A 77 -13.55 9.31 -26.65
N PHE A 78 -12.90 9.44 -27.80
CA PHE A 78 -12.42 10.68 -28.37
C PHE A 78 -12.96 10.71 -29.78
N ASP A 79 -13.97 11.54 -29.96
CA ASP A 79 -14.65 11.74 -31.22
C ASP A 79 -13.62 12.06 -32.32
N HIS A 80 -13.44 11.12 -33.25
CA HIS A 80 -12.57 11.28 -34.42
C HIS A 80 -13.20 12.21 -35.49
N SER A 81 -14.27 12.93 -35.16
CA SER A 81 -14.86 13.97 -36.01
C SER A 81 -14.06 15.29 -36.02
N GLY A 82 -13.19 15.52 -35.02
CA GLY A 82 -12.35 16.71 -34.92
C GLY A 82 -10.98 16.55 -35.59
N LYS A 83 -10.44 17.64 -36.16
CA LYS A 83 -9.06 17.71 -36.67
C LYS A 83 -8.06 17.46 -35.53
N SER A 84 -7.70 16.20 -35.24
CA SER A 84 -6.68 15.89 -34.24
C SER A 84 -5.33 16.38 -34.73
N SER A 85 -4.68 17.27 -33.98
CA SER A 85 -3.33 17.71 -34.33
C SER A 85 -2.35 16.55 -34.12
N PRO A 86 -1.29 16.44 -34.94
CA PRO A 86 -0.27 15.38 -34.78
C PRO A 86 0.42 15.42 -33.41
N ILE A 87 0.43 16.58 -32.75
CA ILE A 87 1.00 16.78 -31.41
C ILE A 87 0.17 16.03 -30.35
N GLN A 88 -1.16 16.01 -30.48
CA GLN A 88 -2.02 15.32 -29.52
C GLN A 88 -1.73 13.81 -29.47
N SER A 89 -1.55 13.18 -30.63
CA SER A 89 -1.20 11.76 -30.71
C SER A 89 0.18 11.50 -30.09
N ILE A 90 1.16 12.38 -30.33
CA ILE A 90 2.50 12.26 -29.73
C ILE A 90 2.42 12.27 -28.20
N ILE A 91 1.65 13.19 -27.61
CA ILE A 91 1.49 13.29 -26.14
C ILE A 91 0.87 12.01 -25.58
N ILE A 92 -0.19 11.49 -26.21
CA ILE A 92 -0.86 10.26 -25.76
C ILE A 92 0.10 9.07 -25.82
N TYR A 93 0.81 8.87 -26.92
CA TYR A 93 1.75 7.75 -27.02
C TYR A 93 2.95 7.90 -26.09
N ALA A 94 3.43 9.12 -25.86
CA ALA A 94 4.49 9.39 -24.89
C ALA A 94 4.07 8.94 -23.48
N MET A 95 2.82 9.16 -23.09
CA MET A 95 2.28 8.72 -21.78
C MET A 95 2.38 7.19 -21.58
N PHE A 96 2.29 6.39 -22.65
CA PHE A 96 2.41 4.93 -22.57
C PHE A 96 3.82 4.40 -22.81
N ILE A 97 4.60 5.06 -23.67
CA ILE A 97 5.99 4.70 -23.94
C ILE A 97 6.87 5.03 -22.72
N PHE A 98 6.58 6.12 -22.02
CA PHE A 98 7.36 6.56 -20.86
C PHE A 98 7.43 5.50 -19.74
N PRO A 99 6.31 4.91 -19.26
CA PRO A 99 6.35 3.80 -18.29
C PRO A 99 7.14 2.58 -18.78
N VAL A 100 7.02 2.23 -20.07
CA VAL A 100 7.77 1.09 -20.63
C VAL A 100 9.26 1.37 -20.60
N VAL A 101 9.70 2.52 -21.12
CA VAL A 101 11.11 2.89 -21.17
C VAL A 101 11.69 3.00 -19.75
N THR A 102 10.98 3.66 -18.84
CA THR A 102 11.44 3.81 -17.46
C THR A 102 11.57 2.46 -16.75
N GLY A 103 10.63 1.53 -16.92
CA GLY A 103 10.73 0.19 -16.33
C GLY A 103 11.91 -0.67 -16.85
N PHE A 104 12.47 -0.35 -18.02
CA PHE A 104 13.70 -1.00 -18.52
C PHE A 104 14.98 -0.26 -18.13
N VAL A 105 14.93 1.06 -17.99
CA VAL A 105 16.11 1.91 -17.75
C VAL A 105 16.43 2.05 -16.27
N PHE A 106 15.41 2.17 -15.42
CA PHE A 106 15.59 2.40 -13.99
C PHE A 106 15.69 1.09 -13.21
N PRO A 107 16.46 1.07 -12.12
CA PRO A 107 16.54 -0.10 -11.24
C PRO A 107 15.21 -0.32 -10.52
N ASP A 108 14.90 -1.59 -10.28
CA ASP A 108 13.72 -2.02 -9.53
C ASP A 108 13.97 -1.79 -8.02
N VAL A 109 13.57 -0.63 -7.50
CA VAL A 109 13.80 -0.20 -6.10
C VAL A 109 12.61 -0.50 -5.21
N VAL A 110 12.89 -0.79 -3.94
CA VAL A 110 11.87 -0.96 -2.89
C VAL A 110 11.56 0.35 -2.18
N LEU A 111 10.45 0.36 -1.44
CA LEU A 111 10.06 1.50 -0.61
C LEU A 111 11.07 1.74 0.53
N ASP A 112 11.36 3.01 0.75
CA ASP A 112 12.36 3.53 1.68
C ASP A 112 11.71 4.26 2.87
N SER A 113 12.40 4.40 3.99
CA SER A 113 11.92 5.09 5.20
C SER A 113 11.37 6.50 4.96
N SER A 114 11.87 7.20 3.93
CA SER A 114 11.37 8.52 3.54
C SER A 114 9.89 8.50 3.15
N ILE A 115 9.36 7.35 2.71
CA ILE A 115 7.94 7.13 2.44
C ILE A 115 7.18 6.82 3.72
N ALA A 116 7.81 6.11 4.67
CA ALA A 116 7.25 5.85 6.00
C ALA A 116 6.96 7.16 6.74
N ALA A 117 7.91 8.10 6.73
CA ALA A 117 7.76 9.42 7.35
C ALA A 117 6.61 10.25 6.79
N LYS A 118 6.24 10.02 5.52
CA LYS A 118 5.13 10.74 4.87
C LYS A 118 3.78 10.05 5.06
N ARG A 119 3.76 8.74 5.27
CA ARG A 119 2.53 7.93 5.39
C ARG A 119 2.12 7.68 6.85
N GLY A 120 3.05 7.80 7.80
CA GLY A 120 2.82 7.47 9.20
C GLY A 120 2.76 5.96 9.46
N PHE A 121 2.80 5.57 10.74
CA PHE A 121 2.67 4.18 11.17
C PHE A 121 1.23 3.74 11.34
N LYS A 122 0.92 2.50 10.95
CA LYS A 122 -0.29 1.81 11.37
C LYS A 122 0.03 0.91 12.55
N THR A 123 -0.28 1.36 13.75
CA THR A 123 -0.37 0.50 14.95
C THR A 123 -1.80 -0.04 15.07
N GLY A 124 -2.00 -1.20 15.71
CA GLY A 124 -3.34 -1.79 15.93
C GLY A 124 -4.37 -0.82 16.55
N LEU A 125 -3.88 0.20 17.27
CA LEU A 125 -4.66 1.29 17.83
C LEU A 125 -5.20 2.27 16.77
N SER A 126 -4.47 2.54 15.68
CA SER A 126 -4.97 3.33 14.54
C SER A 126 -5.97 2.56 13.68
N GLN A 127 -5.83 1.23 13.58
CA GLN A 127 -6.82 0.38 12.90
C GLN A 127 -8.14 0.32 13.69
N SER A 128 -8.04 0.37 15.02
CA SER A 128 -9.19 0.56 15.91
C SER A 128 -9.85 1.93 15.73
N GLN A 129 -9.13 2.99 15.34
CA GLN A 129 -9.75 4.30 15.06
C GLN A 129 -10.45 4.38 13.69
N GLU A 130 -10.00 3.64 12.67
CA GLU A 130 -10.74 3.54 11.40
C GLU A 130 -11.94 2.59 11.50
N THR A 131 -11.86 1.55 12.32
CA THR A 131 -12.97 0.59 12.53
C THR A 131 -13.99 1.11 13.54
N ALA A 132 -13.56 1.79 14.62
CA ALA A 132 -14.44 2.43 15.60
C ALA A 132 -15.07 3.76 15.12
N LYS A 133 -14.74 4.24 13.91
CA LYS A 133 -15.48 5.35 13.31
C LYS A 133 -16.81 4.90 12.68
N ASN A 134 -17.03 3.59 12.55
CA ASN A 134 -18.25 2.99 11.99
C ASN A 134 -19.07 2.16 12.99
N GLU A 135 -18.67 2.10 14.25
CA GLU A 135 -19.52 1.55 15.32
C GLU A 135 -19.82 2.66 16.32
N GLU A 136 -21.08 3.10 16.28
CA GLU A 136 -21.81 3.88 17.28
C GLU A 136 -20.91 4.81 18.13
N ALA A 137 -20.63 6.01 17.58
CA ALA A 137 -20.27 7.13 18.44
C ALA A 137 -21.29 7.16 19.60
N PRO A 138 -20.87 7.32 20.86
CA PRO A 138 -21.81 7.53 21.94
C PRO A 138 -22.62 8.75 21.50
N MET A 139 -23.91 8.54 21.28
CA MET A 139 -24.81 9.64 21.00
C MET A 139 -24.80 10.46 22.28
N ASP A 140 -24.01 11.55 22.29
CA ASP A 140 -24.00 12.51 23.40
C ASP A 140 -25.45 12.88 23.63
N GLU A 141 -25.99 12.45 24.78
CA GLU A 141 -27.41 12.57 25.12
C GLU A 141 -27.84 14.05 25.03
N ASP A 142 -26.88 14.95 25.31
CA ASP A 142 -26.99 16.41 25.20
C ASP A 142 -27.14 16.91 23.75
N LEU A 143 -26.55 16.22 22.75
CA LEU A 143 -26.53 16.65 21.35
C LEU A 143 -27.81 16.23 20.61
N ALA A 144 -28.36 15.07 20.95
CA ALA A 144 -29.66 14.61 20.44
C ALA A 144 -30.80 15.47 21.00
N ASP A 145 -30.73 15.84 22.29
CA ASP A 145 -31.70 16.73 22.91
C ASP A 145 -31.61 18.17 22.35
N LEU A 146 -30.41 18.65 21.98
CA LEU A 146 -30.24 19.97 21.34
C LEU A 146 -30.93 20.04 19.98
N TYR A 147 -30.79 18.99 19.15
CA TYR A 147 -31.46 18.91 17.84
C TYR A 147 -32.98 18.85 17.94
N LEU A 148 -33.51 18.20 18.99
CA LEU A 148 -34.95 18.12 19.23
C LEU A 148 -35.54 19.45 19.73
N GLN A 149 -34.75 20.29 20.40
CA GLN A 149 -35.20 21.56 20.97
C GLN A 149 -35.04 22.74 19.99
N ASP A 150 -33.89 22.85 19.31
CA ASP A 150 -33.63 23.90 18.32
C ASP A 150 -32.71 23.38 17.19
N PRO A 151 -33.30 22.94 16.06
CA PRO A 151 -32.54 22.41 14.93
C PRO A 151 -31.60 23.45 14.29
N ASP A 152 -31.95 24.74 14.35
CA ASP A 152 -31.17 25.80 13.69
C ASP A 152 -29.89 26.11 14.48
N GLU A 153 -29.98 26.10 15.81
CA GLU A 153 -28.81 26.26 16.70
C GLU A 153 -27.85 25.08 16.58
N TYR A 154 -28.39 23.86 16.47
CA TYR A 154 -27.60 22.65 16.22
C TYR A 154 -26.80 22.74 14.91
N MET A 155 -27.45 23.18 13.82
CA MET A 155 -26.79 23.33 12.53
C MET A 155 -25.70 24.41 12.56
N GLN A 156 -25.91 25.51 13.29
CA GLN A 156 -24.88 26.56 13.45
C GLN A 156 -23.65 26.05 14.22
N GLN A 157 -23.86 25.31 15.31
CA GLN A 157 -22.75 24.76 16.10
C GLN A 157 -21.98 23.69 15.32
N LEU A 158 -22.65 22.93 14.45
CA LEU A 158 -21.99 22.01 13.52
C LEU A 158 -21.16 22.75 12.48
N GLU A 159 -21.73 23.78 11.84
CA GLU A 159 -21.04 24.61 10.85
C GLU A 159 -19.79 25.27 11.47
N GLU A 160 -19.89 25.83 12.68
CA GLU A 160 -18.76 26.44 13.39
C GLU A 160 -17.65 25.41 13.68
N ARG A 161 -18.02 24.18 14.09
CA ARG A 161 -17.07 23.09 14.35
C ARG A 161 -16.41 22.56 13.07
N VAL A 162 -17.11 22.64 11.94
CA VAL A 162 -16.59 22.29 10.60
C VAL A 162 -15.66 23.39 10.10
N GLU A 163 -15.99 24.67 10.30
CA GLU A 163 -15.17 25.81 9.93
C GLU A 163 -13.86 25.86 10.73
N GLU A 164 -13.89 25.54 12.03
CA GLU A 164 -12.68 25.46 12.86
C GLU A 164 -11.69 24.40 12.36
N LYS A 165 -12.18 23.29 11.80
CA LYS A 165 -11.35 22.23 11.21
C LYS A 165 -10.89 22.55 9.78
N SER A 166 -11.52 23.50 9.10
CA SER A 166 -11.31 23.78 7.67
C SER A 166 -10.16 24.76 7.38
N GLN A 167 -9.38 25.18 8.39
CA GLN A 167 -8.15 25.98 8.17
C GLN A 167 -6.94 25.16 7.67
N SER A 168 -7.16 23.93 7.19
CA SER A 168 -6.17 23.14 6.44
C SER A 168 -6.53 23.18 4.95
N PRO A 169 -5.57 23.39 4.02
CA PRO A 169 -5.87 23.81 2.66
C PRO A 169 -6.69 22.77 1.89
N GLU A 170 -7.84 23.24 1.37
CA GLU A 170 -8.71 22.57 0.41
C GLU A 170 -7.94 22.18 -0.85
N SER A 171 -7.79 20.88 -1.08
CA SER A 171 -7.85 20.31 -2.43
C SER A 171 -8.13 18.81 -2.38
N SER A 172 -9.39 18.43 -2.21
CA SER A 172 -9.87 17.16 -2.74
C SER A 172 -11.23 17.41 -3.37
N PRO A 173 -11.41 17.19 -4.68
CA PRO A 173 -12.75 17.17 -5.26
C PRO A 173 -13.57 16.08 -4.56
N ASP A 174 -14.87 16.31 -4.35
CA ASP A 174 -15.83 15.38 -3.76
C ASP A 174 -15.52 13.93 -4.19
N VAL A 175 -14.83 13.20 -3.32
CA VAL A 175 -14.65 11.77 -3.48
C VAL A 175 -15.93 11.15 -2.94
N PRO A 176 -16.71 10.43 -3.76
CA PRO A 176 -17.85 9.69 -3.25
C PRO A 176 -17.39 8.80 -2.09
N LEU A 177 -17.91 9.04 -0.89
CA LEU A 177 -17.65 8.24 0.32
C LEU A 177 -18.33 6.87 0.27
N GLU A 178 -19.16 6.63 -0.74
CA GLU A 178 -19.81 5.36 -0.97
C GLU A 178 -18.90 4.48 -1.83
N HIS A 179 -18.31 3.47 -1.20
CA HIS A 179 -17.69 2.38 -1.93
C HIS A 179 -18.76 1.70 -2.79
N PRO A 180 -18.51 1.45 -4.09
CA PRO A 180 -19.46 0.72 -4.94
C PRO A 180 -19.78 -0.63 -4.30
N ASP A 181 -21.07 -0.95 -4.21
CA ASP A 181 -21.59 -2.21 -3.67
C ASP A 181 -20.81 -3.40 -4.24
N GLY A 182 -20.09 -4.12 -3.37
CA GLY A 182 -19.30 -5.29 -3.73
C GLY A 182 -17.82 -5.24 -3.35
N PHE A 183 -17.28 -4.10 -2.90
CA PHE A 183 -15.95 -4.05 -2.28
C PHE A 183 -16.07 -4.38 -0.79
N GLN A 184 -16.17 -5.66 -0.45
CA GLN A 184 -16.00 -6.10 0.94
C GLN A 184 -14.51 -6.03 1.26
N ILE A 185 -14.13 -5.08 2.13
CA ILE A 185 -12.89 -5.24 2.90
C ILE A 185 -13.03 -6.60 3.58
N GLN A 186 -12.15 -7.55 3.27
CA GLN A 186 -12.19 -8.86 3.92
C GLN A 186 -11.89 -8.61 5.39
N ALA A 187 -12.95 -8.54 6.20
CA ALA A 187 -12.79 -8.52 7.63
C ALA A 187 -12.11 -9.85 8.01
N PRO A 188 -11.10 -9.81 8.89
CA PRO A 188 -10.56 -11.01 9.48
C PRO A 188 -11.72 -11.89 9.97
N PRO A 189 -11.64 -13.23 9.83
CA PRO A 189 -12.61 -14.10 10.48
C PRO A 189 -12.71 -13.72 11.97
N GLU A 190 -13.93 -13.60 12.52
CA GLU A 190 -14.16 -13.04 13.88
C GLU A 190 -13.31 -13.69 15.00
N GLU A 191 -12.87 -14.93 14.79
CA GLU A 191 -12.07 -15.70 15.74
C GLU A 191 -10.57 -15.80 15.38
N PHE A 192 -10.16 -15.33 14.19
CA PHE A 192 -8.77 -15.48 13.72
C PHE A 192 -7.76 -14.85 14.68
N TYR A 193 -7.97 -13.59 15.06
CA TYR A 193 -7.07 -12.87 15.97
C TYR A 193 -7.04 -13.49 17.37
N LYS A 194 -8.19 -13.94 17.89
CA LYS A 194 -8.28 -14.60 19.20
C LYS A 194 -7.54 -15.94 19.23
N GLU A 195 -7.72 -16.76 18.20
CA GLU A 195 -7.03 -18.04 18.08
C GLU A 195 -5.51 -17.85 17.93
N LEU A 196 -5.10 -16.87 17.11
CA LEU A 196 -3.70 -16.53 16.90
C LEU A 196 -3.06 -15.98 18.18
N GLU A 197 -3.74 -15.10 18.91
CA GLU A 197 -3.29 -14.60 20.21
C GLU A 197 -3.05 -15.76 21.20
N ALA A 198 -4.03 -16.65 21.34
CA ALA A 198 -3.92 -17.81 22.22
C ALA A 198 -2.77 -18.75 21.81
N LYS A 199 -2.48 -18.84 20.51
CA LYS A 199 -1.33 -19.59 19.98
C LYS A 199 -0.01 -18.88 20.29
N MET A 200 0.09 -17.57 20.08
CA MET A 200 1.27 -16.75 20.40
C MET A 200 1.60 -16.81 21.90
N LEU A 201 0.58 -16.80 22.77
CA LEU A 201 0.78 -16.91 24.22
C LEU A 201 1.38 -18.26 24.65
N LYS A 202 1.17 -19.33 23.88
CA LYS A 202 1.78 -20.65 24.13
C LYS A 202 3.17 -20.79 23.51
N MET A 203 3.54 -19.94 22.57
CA MET A 203 4.88 -19.94 21.98
C MET A 203 5.91 -19.47 23.00
N LYS A 204 7.05 -20.18 23.05
CA LYS A 204 8.22 -19.78 23.84
C LYS A 204 8.91 -18.56 23.24
N LYS A 205 8.99 -18.52 21.90
CA LYS A 205 9.58 -17.47 21.10
C LYS A 205 8.61 -17.14 19.96
N ILE A 206 8.24 -15.88 19.84
CA ILE A 206 7.39 -15.36 18.77
C ILE A 206 8.31 -15.03 17.59
N VAL A 207 8.05 -15.60 16.42
CA VAL A 207 8.87 -15.36 15.21
C VAL A 207 7.98 -14.70 14.17
N LEU A 208 8.27 -13.44 13.88
CA LEU A 208 7.56 -12.66 12.87
C LEU A 208 8.12 -12.99 11.48
N THR A 209 7.26 -13.51 10.61
CA THR A 209 7.52 -13.86 9.20
C THR A 209 6.66 -13.01 8.29
N GLU A 210 6.94 -13.01 6.99
CA GLU A 210 6.27 -12.17 5.98
C GLU A 210 4.74 -12.36 5.95
N GLU A 211 4.28 -13.59 6.19
CA GLU A 211 2.87 -13.99 6.21
C GLU A 211 2.14 -13.61 7.51
N ASN A 212 2.86 -13.55 8.65
CA ASN A 212 2.25 -13.37 9.97
C ASN A 212 2.59 -12.02 10.62
N TYR A 213 3.48 -11.24 10.01
CA TYR A 213 4.04 -10.02 10.58
C TYR A 213 2.92 -9.05 10.97
N ILE A 214 2.03 -8.73 10.04
CA ILE A 214 0.96 -7.73 10.28
C ILE A 214 0.04 -8.21 11.40
N ALA A 215 -0.47 -9.44 11.29
CA ALA A 215 -1.42 -9.97 12.25
C ALA A 215 -0.82 -10.07 13.67
N MET A 216 0.40 -10.58 13.80
CA MET A 216 1.07 -10.71 15.09
C MET A 216 1.46 -9.35 15.67
N THR A 217 1.86 -8.38 14.85
CA THR A 217 2.18 -7.02 15.33
C THR A 217 0.94 -6.31 15.85
N ASN A 218 -0.19 -6.40 15.13
CA ASN A 218 -1.47 -5.87 15.59
C ASN A 218 -1.92 -6.48 16.94
N ILE A 219 -1.82 -7.81 17.08
CA ILE A 219 -2.14 -8.49 18.35
C ILE A 219 -1.27 -7.97 19.49
N MET A 220 0.02 -7.73 19.24
CA MET A 220 0.95 -7.18 20.24
C MET A 220 0.61 -5.73 20.59
N ASP A 221 0.22 -4.91 19.61
CA ASP A 221 -0.16 -3.51 19.82
C ASP A 221 -1.45 -3.36 20.64
N GLU A 222 -2.42 -4.25 20.43
CA GLU A 222 -3.68 -4.27 21.17
C GLU A 222 -3.49 -4.78 22.61
N ASN A 223 -2.55 -5.69 22.84
CA ASN A 223 -2.38 -6.37 24.13
C ASN A 223 -0.92 -6.40 24.64
N PRO A 224 -0.21 -5.25 24.72
CA PRO A 224 1.23 -5.21 24.99
C PRO A 224 1.62 -5.85 26.33
N GLU A 225 0.77 -5.74 27.35
CA GLU A 225 1.03 -6.30 28.66
C GLU A 225 1.00 -7.84 28.68
N LYS A 226 0.15 -8.48 27.84
CA LYS A 226 0.04 -9.95 27.79
C LYS A 226 1.30 -10.60 27.20
N PHE A 227 2.01 -9.86 26.35
CA PHE A 227 3.22 -10.33 25.68
C PHE A 227 4.51 -9.93 26.40
N ALA A 228 4.43 -9.09 27.43
CA ALA A 228 5.59 -8.68 28.22
C ALA A 228 6.36 -9.90 28.78
N GLY A 229 7.69 -9.88 28.61
CA GLY A 229 8.60 -10.94 29.05
C GLY A 229 8.79 -12.08 28.04
N LYS A 230 8.06 -12.09 26.91
CA LYS A 230 8.28 -13.09 25.85
C LYS A 230 9.43 -12.70 24.94
N GLU A 231 10.11 -13.72 24.41
CA GLU A 231 11.11 -13.55 23.37
C GLU A 231 10.44 -13.35 22.02
N VAL A 232 10.91 -12.37 21.26
CA VAL A 232 10.50 -12.09 19.88
C VAL A 232 11.70 -12.10 18.96
N GLU A 233 11.50 -12.54 17.74
CA GLU A 233 12.44 -12.39 16.63
C GLU A 233 11.72 -11.79 15.44
N MET A 234 12.29 -10.75 14.88
CA MET A 234 11.72 -10.04 13.74
C MET A 234 12.81 -9.47 12.85
N LEU A 235 12.43 -9.29 11.58
CA LEU A 235 13.28 -8.74 10.54
C LEU A 235 12.59 -7.47 10.04
N GLY A 236 13.35 -6.38 9.92
CA GLY A 236 12.83 -5.12 9.39
C GLY A 236 13.96 -4.15 9.08
N PHE A 237 13.61 -3.00 8.52
CA PHE A 237 14.51 -1.88 8.37
C PHE A 237 14.43 -0.95 9.58
N VAL A 238 15.53 -0.26 9.87
CA VAL A 238 15.62 0.71 10.96
C VAL A 238 14.96 2.01 10.54
N TYR A 239 13.97 2.44 11.33
CA TYR A 239 13.27 3.71 11.15
C TYR A 239 13.33 4.55 12.42
N ARG A 240 13.60 5.85 12.28
CA ARG A 240 13.68 6.80 13.40
C ARG A 240 12.85 8.03 13.09
N GLU A 241 12.07 8.47 14.07
CA GLU A 241 11.35 9.75 14.01
C GLU A 241 12.09 10.82 14.79
N ASP A 242 11.78 12.07 14.44
CA ASP A 242 12.22 13.22 15.21
C ASP A 242 11.71 13.11 16.66
N GLY A 243 12.63 13.19 17.63
CA GLY A 243 12.32 13.08 19.05
C GLY A 243 12.59 11.71 19.67
N PHE A 244 12.98 10.70 18.88
CA PHE A 244 13.47 9.43 19.41
C PHE A 244 14.82 9.63 20.11
N LYS A 245 15.08 8.84 21.14
CA LYS A 245 16.41 8.77 21.76
C LYS A 245 17.40 8.03 20.85
N GLU A 246 18.69 8.24 21.05
CA GLU A 246 19.75 7.64 20.23
C GLU A 246 19.74 6.10 20.27
N ASP A 247 19.33 5.52 21.41
CA ASP A 247 19.18 4.09 21.65
C ASP A 247 17.86 3.50 21.12
N GLN A 248 16.99 4.31 20.52
CA GLN A 248 15.63 3.92 20.11
C GLN A 248 15.39 4.05 18.60
N PHE A 249 14.77 3.03 18.03
CA PHE A 249 14.31 3.01 16.65
C PHE A 249 13.15 2.02 16.50
N VAL A 250 12.37 2.16 15.44
CA VAL A 250 11.35 1.18 15.06
C VAL A 250 11.99 0.15 14.12
N VAL A 251 11.77 -1.14 14.39
CA VAL A 251 12.05 -2.20 13.41
C VAL A 251 10.80 -2.34 12.57
N ALA A 252 10.86 -1.85 11.34
CA ALA A 252 9.71 -1.65 10.48
C ALA A 252 9.74 -2.52 9.21
N ARG A 253 8.55 -2.80 8.68
CA ARG A 253 8.29 -3.43 7.39
C ARG A 253 7.18 -2.66 6.70
N PHE A 254 7.24 -2.56 5.37
CA PHE A 254 6.12 -2.09 4.57
C PHE A 254 5.15 -3.24 4.30
N GLY A 255 3.88 -3.06 4.64
CA GLY A 255 2.81 -3.99 4.34
C GLY A 255 2.04 -3.59 3.08
N LEU A 256 1.75 -4.55 2.20
CA LEU A 256 0.98 -4.32 0.97
C LEU A 256 -0.32 -5.14 0.99
N SER A 257 -1.42 -4.55 0.50
CA SER A 257 -2.66 -5.30 0.24
C SER A 257 -2.73 -5.81 -1.20
N CYS A 258 -2.43 -4.95 -2.16
CA CYS A 258 -2.39 -5.26 -3.59
C CYS A 258 -1.14 -4.74 -4.30
N CYS A 259 -0.64 -3.55 -3.96
CA CYS A 259 0.53 -2.95 -4.63
C CYS A 259 1.18 -1.82 -3.82
N VAL A 260 2.39 -1.40 -4.19
CA VAL A 260 3.13 -0.32 -3.51
C VAL A 260 2.37 1.00 -3.33
N ALA A 261 1.31 1.25 -4.12
CA ALA A 261 0.46 2.41 -3.93
C ALA A 261 -0.28 2.38 -2.58
N ASP A 262 -0.68 1.20 -2.09
CA ASP A 262 -1.40 1.01 -0.82
C ASP A 262 -0.50 0.74 0.39
N ALA A 263 0.82 0.80 0.20
CA ALA A 263 1.80 0.45 1.22
C ALA A 263 1.58 1.18 2.55
N SER A 264 1.52 0.41 3.63
CA SER A 264 1.42 0.92 5.01
C SER A 264 2.64 0.47 5.81
N VAL A 265 2.99 1.18 6.89
CA VAL A 265 4.17 0.84 7.68
C VAL A 265 3.77 0.18 8.98
N TYR A 266 4.33 -1.00 9.23
CA TYR A 266 4.12 -1.80 10.43
C TYR A 266 5.46 -2.00 11.13
N GLY A 267 5.51 -1.82 12.44
CA GLY A 267 6.75 -2.00 13.17
C GLY A 267 6.56 -1.89 14.66
N THR A 268 7.58 -2.31 15.40
CA THR A 268 7.58 -2.25 16.85
C THR A 268 8.76 -1.40 17.31
N LEU A 269 8.51 -0.54 18.31
CA LEU A 269 9.57 0.25 18.94
C LEU A 269 10.60 -0.71 19.54
N ALA A 270 11.87 -0.47 19.28
CA ALA A 270 12.95 -1.27 19.82
C ALA A 270 14.00 -0.38 20.49
N SER A 271 14.71 -0.95 21.47
CA SER A 271 15.77 -0.25 22.18
C SER A 271 16.98 -1.17 22.33
N ILE A 272 18.17 -0.60 22.14
CA ILE A 272 19.45 -1.29 22.33
C ILE A 272 20.53 -0.30 22.72
N ASP A 273 21.45 -0.73 23.59
CA ASP A 273 22.69 0.01 23.84
C ASP A 273 23.46 0.20 22.54
N ASP A 274 24.06 1.38 22.36
CA ASP A 274 24.74 1.82 21.14
C ASP A 274 23.85 1.78 19.86
N GLY A 275 22.55 2.02 20.02
CA GLY A 275 21.58 2.02 18.92
C GLY A 275 21.98 2.94 17.77
N GLU A 276 22.67 4.04 18.02
CA GLU A 276 23.14 5.02 17.03
C GLU A 276 24.05 4.44 15.93
N LYS A 277 24.61 3.23 16.13
CA LYS A 277 25.38 2.49 15.11
C LYS A 277 24.53 1.98 13.94
N TYR A 278 23.21 1.95 14.11
CA TYR A 278 22.25 1.50 13.12
C TYR A 278 21.61 2.70 12.43
N GLN A 279 21.93 2.84 11.15
CA GLN A 279 21.47 3.93 10.30
C GLN A 279 20.06 3.65 9.80
N GLN A 280 19.37 4.73 9.41
CA GLN A 280 18.08 4.65 8.75
C GLN A 280 18.17 3.77 7.49
N ASP A 281 17.13 2.96 7.25
CA ASP A 281 17.01 2.00 6.14
C ASP A 281 17.96 0.79 6.20
N GLU A 282 18.77 0.64 7.25
CA GLU A 282 19.54 -0.59 7.43
C GLU A 282 18.61 -1.75 7.79
N TRP A 283 18.72 -2.83 7.03
CA TRP A 283 18.02 -4.08 7.31
C TRP A 283 18.69 -4.82 8.46
N VAL A 284 17.87 -5.15 9.45
CA VAL A 284 18.32 -5.80 10.67
C VAL A 284 17.43 -6.98 11.01
N LYS A 285 18.06 -8.04 11.50
CA LYS A 285 17.39 -9.15 12.19
C LYS A 285 17.60 -8.95 13.68
N VAL A 286 16.52 -8.77 14.42
CA VAL A 286 16.56 -8.53 15.87
C VAL A 286 15.93 -9.68 16.63
N SER A 287 16.49 -9.99 17.79
CA SER A 287 15.87 -10.85 18.79
C SER A 287 16.00 -10.21 20.16
N GLY A 288 14.90 -10.23 20.92
CA GLY A 288 14.83 -9.51 22.18
C GLY A 288 13.61 -9.89 23.01
N ILE A 289 13.41 -9.16 24.10
CA ILE A 289 12.31 -9.37 25.03
C ILE A 289 11.28 -8.26 24.89
N ILE A 290 10.02 -8.63 24.75
CA ILE A 290 8.90 -7.67 24.69
C ILE A 290 8.72 -7.04 26.08
N LYS A 291 8.62 -5.73 26.11
CA LYS A 291 8.26 -4.89 27.25
C LYS A 291 7.03 -4.05 26.88
N SER A 292 6.27 -3.68 27.89
CA SER A 292 5.23 -2.66 27.75
C SER A 292 5.81 -1.32 28.14
N VAL A 293 5.68 -0.32 27.27
CA VAL A 293 6.14 1.05 27.53
C VAL A 293 4.99 2.02 27.41
N LYS A 294 4.98 3.03 28.27
CA LYS A 294 4.02 4.13 28.18
C LYS A 294 4.62 5.24 27.33
N TYR A 295 3.99 5.53 26.19
CA TYR A 295 4.35 6.64 25.32
C TYR A 295 3.15 7.59 25.23
N GLN A 296 3.29 8.78 25.81
CA GLN A 296 2.18 9.71 26.04
C GLN A 296 1.05 9.01 26.83
N ASP A 297 -0.17 8.96 26.28
CA ASP A 297 -1.32 8.27 26.87
C ASP A 297 -1.48 6.82 26.41
N TRP A 298 -0.63 6.37 25.48
CA TRP A 298 -0.69 5.04 24.90
C TRP A 298 0.25 4.07 25.60
N VAL A 299 -0.20 2.82 25.73
CA VAL A 299 0.63 1.70 26.15
C VAL A 299 1.00 0.93 24.89
N LEU A 300 2.29 0.86 24.57
CA LEU A 300 2.80 0.26 23.34
C LEU A 300 3.76 -0.88 23.65
N PRO A 301 3.84 -1.92 22.80
CA PRO A 301 4.88 -2.91 22.89
C PRO A 301 6.22 -2.29 22.48
N SER A 302 7.27 -2.65 23.20
CA SER A 302 8.65 -2.32 22.86
C SER A 302 9.54 -3.56 23.00
N VAL A 303 10.51 -3.72 22.10
CA VAL A 303 11.48 -4.81 22.13
C VAL A 303 12.79 -4.32 22.73
N ASP A 304 13.19 -4.90 23.87
CA ASP A 304 14.54 -4.75 24.42
C ASP A 304 15.46 -5.74 23.70
N ILE A 305 16.27 -5.25 22.77
CA ILE A 305 17.04 -6.09 21.86
C ILE A 305 18.21 -6.74 22.60
N GLN A 306 18.28 -8.06 22.52
CA GLN A 306 19.40 -8.85 23.07
C GLN A 306 20.44 -9.21 22.00
N SER A 307 20.00 -9.34 20.75
CA SER A 307 20.86 -9.64 19.61
C SER A 307 20.33 -8.94 18.36
N ILE A 308 21.24 -8.32 17.61
CA ILE A 308 20.94 -7.63 16.37
C ILE A 308 22.03 -7.96 15.34
N GLU A 309 21.58 -8.32 14.14
CA GLU A 309 22.45 -8.64 13.01
C GLU A 309 22.08 -7.75 11.83
N LYS A 310 23.06 -7.06 11.24
CA LYS A 310 22.87 -6.36 9.97
C LYS A 310 22.81 -7.41 8.86
N ILE A 311 21.76 -7.34 8.06
CA ILE A 311 21.54 -8.27 6.95
C ILE A 311 21.40 -7.48 5.65
N GLU A 312 21.56 -8.17 4.53
CA GLU A 312 21.12 -7.61 3.25
C GLU A 312 19.59 -7.58 3.20
N GLN A 313 19.06 -6.67 2.38
CA GLN A 313 17.63 -6.59 2.12
C GLN A 313 17.07 -7.97 1.75
N PRO A 314 15.99 -8.43 2.43
CA PRO A 314 15.39 -9.72 2.12
C PRO A 314 14.81 -9.72 0.71
N LYS A 315 14.74 -10.91 0.10
CA LYS A 315 14.09 -11.10 -1.21
C LYS A 315 12.63 -10.66 -1.20
N GLU A 316 11.98 -10.83 -0.05
CA GLU A 316 10.63 -10.35 0.21
C GLU A 316 10.70 -9.15 1.17
N PRO A 317 10.82 -7.92 0.63
CA PRO A 317 10.92 -6.70 1.44
C PRO A 317 9.61 -6.36 2.14
N TYR A 318 8.47 -6.80 1.59
CA TYR A 318 7.15 -6.48 2.08
C TYR A 318 6.52 -7.63 2.86
N VAL A 319 5.56 -7.25 3.70
CA VAL A 319 4.72 -8.18 4.47
C VAL A 319 3.26 -8.05 4.02
N TYR A 320 2.45 -9.06 4.27
CA TYR A 320 1.09 -9.12 3.71
C TYR A 320 0.06 -9.49 4.78
N GLU A 321 -1.18 -9.03 4.59
CA GLU A 321 -2.30 -9.51 5.39
C GLU A 321 -2.79 -10.84 4.82
N GLU A 322 -2.49 -11.92 5.53
CA GLU A 322 -3.00 -13.26 5.24
C GLU A 322 -3.93 -13.72 6.37
N TYR A 323 -5.14 -14.13 5.97
CA TYR A 323 -6.18 -14.72 6.81
C TYR A 323 -6.54 -16.10 6.23
#